data_AF-T1AK89-F1
#
_entry.id   AF-T1AK89-F1
#
_cell.length_a   1.000
_cell.length_b   1.000
_cell.length_c   1.000
_cell.angle_alpha   90.00
_cell.angle_beta   90.00
_cell.angle_gamma   90.00
#
_symmetry.space_group_name_H-M   'P 1'
#
loop_
_entity.id
_entity.type
_entity.pdbx_description
1 polymer ?
#
loop_
_entity_poly.entity_id
_entity_poly.type
_entity_poly.pdbx_seq_one_letter_code
_entity_poly.pdbx_strand_id
1 'polypeptide(L)'
;MAARNSTVFSYSGCAWGLRHLAQWDLHSLSLALTLNLPPSVLVHPDCVRWIQDALAATGMAPQRLMLELLEDEETSATAMRDIAIQHLATLGVRLVMDDFGSGYSNLWRLRNLPFHSVKFDRQLLADLDTDHPQQPQFLEALLAVARSLRLRTVLGGLETRGPSG
;
A
#
# COMPACT_ATOMS: atom_id res chain seq x y z
N MET A 1 -22.35 -2.04 -1.61
CA MET A 1 -22.10 -1.07 -0.51
C MET A 1 -21.56 -1.84 0.70
N ALA A 2 -20.27 -2.21 0.66
CA ALA A 2 -19.58 -2.95 1.73
C ALA A 2 -18.42 -2.10 2.24
N ALA A 3 -18.29 -2.00 3.55
CA ALA A 3 -17.44 -1.05 4.24
C ALA A 3 -15.95 -1.26 3.95
N ARG A 4 -15.29 -0.20 3.49
CA ARG A 4 -13.84 -0.04 3.44
C ARG A 4 -13.34 0.07 4.89
N ASN A 5 -12.70 -0.97 5.43
CA ASN A 5 -12.05 -0.90 6.73
C ASN A 5 -10.63 -0.29 6.67
N SER A 6 -10.25 0.31 5.53
CA SER A 6 -9.06 1.12 5.43
C SER A 6 -9.38 2.56 5.86
N THR A 7 -8.85 2.96 7.02
CA THR A 7 -8.91 4.35 7.46
C THR A 7 -8.14 5.21 6.46
N VAL A 8 -8.83 6.15 5.84
CA VAL A 8 -8.22 7.18 4.97
C VAL A 8 -7.19 7.96 5.82
N PHE A 9 -5.97 8.09 5.30
CA PHE A 9 -4.91 8.79 6.01
C PHE A 9 -5.34 10.21 6.42
N SER A 10 -5.20 10.48 7.72
CA SER A 10 -5.11 11.81 8.31
C SER A 10 -3.94 11.79 9.30
N TYR A 11 -3.32 12.95 9.57
CA TYR A 11 -2.26 13.03 10.59
C TYR A 11 -2.70 12.37 11.91
N SER A 12 -3.90 12.72 12.38
CA SER A 12 -4.52 12.15 13.57
C SER A 12 -4.69 10.64 13.47
N GLY A 13 -5.07 10.12 12.30
CA GLY A 13 -5.25 8.68 12.06
C GLY A 13 -3.94 7.90 12.11
N CYS A 14 -2.86 8.42 11.50
CA CYS A 14 -1.54 7.79 11.55
C CYS A 14 -1.00 7.73 12.99
N ALA A 15 -1.01 8.86 13.69
CA ALA A 15 -0.55 8.94 15.07
C ALA A 15 -1.43 8.11 16.02
N TRP A 16 -2.73 8.00 15.77
CA TRP A 16 -3.62 7.11 16.52
C TRP A 16 -3.27 5.64 16.28
N GLY A 17 -3.13 5.21 15.02
CA GLY A 17 -2.81 3.82 14.69
C GLY A 17 -1.47 3.37 15.25
N LEU A 18 -0.43 4.20 15.16
CA LEU A 18 0.90 3.88 15.72
C LEU A 18 0.88 3.79 17.24
N ARG A 19 0.05 4.59 17.93
CA ARG A 19 -0.12 4.46 19.39
C ARG A 19 -0.77 3.15 19.78
N HIS A 20 -1.78 2.69 19.03
CA HIS A 20 -2.38 1.36 19.24
C HIS A 20 -1.39 0.24 18.98
N LEU A 21 -0.57 0.37 17.93
CA LEU A 21 0.48 -0.59 17.65
C LEU A 21 1.48 -0.72 18.81
N ALA A 22 1.89 0.41 19.38
CA ALA A 22 2.74 0.45 20.55
C ALA A 22 2.07 -0.17 21.80
N GLN A 23 0.76 0.01 21.97
CA GLN A 23 0.01 -0.65 23.05
C GLN A 23 -0.05 -2.16 22.88
N TRP A 24 -0.23 -2.65 21.65
CA TRP A 24 -0.24 -4.09 21.36
C TRP A 24 1.13 -4.75 21.62
N ASP A 25 2.24 -4.04 21.43
CA ASP A 25 3.56 -4.54 21.81
C ASP A 25 3.69 -4.83 23.31
N LEU A 26 3.05 -4.01 24.17
CA LEU A 26 3.01 -4.25 25.61
C LEU A 26 2.29 -5.57 25.96
N HIS A 27 1.44 -6.04 25.06
CA HIS A 27 0.74 -7.32 25.14
C HIS A 27 1.42 -8.43 24.33
N SER A 28 2.69 -8.24 23.89
CA SER A 28 3.45 -9.20 23.08
C SER A 28 2.83 -9.52 21.72
N LEU A 29 1.99 -8.63 21.19
CA LEU A 29 1.38 -8.76 19.87
C LEU A 29 2.14 -7.91 18.84
N SER A 30 3.14 -8.51 18.19
CA SER A 30 3.94 -7.84 17.17
C SER A 30 3.20 -7.77 15.83
N LEU A 31 2.45 -6.68 15.63
CA LEU A 31 1.65 -6.45 14.42
C LEU A 31 2.31 -5.41 13.49
N ALA A 32 1.77 -5.25 12.29
CA ALA A 32 2.08 -4.15 11.38
C ALA A 32 0.81 -3.34 11.10
N LEU A 33 0.97 -2.05 10.82
CA LEU A 33 -0.11 -1.14 10.49
C LEU A 33 -0.06 -0.80 9.01
N THR A 34 -1.17 -0.99 8.30
CA THR A 34 -1.33 -0.52 6.92
C THR A 34 -2.32 0.63 6.88
N LEU A 35 -1.96 1.73 6.22
CA LEU A 35 -2.82 2.90 6.02
C LEU A 35 -2.90 3.28 4.55
N ASN A 36 -4.09 3.62 4.08
CA ASN A 36 -4.27 4.11 2.71
C ASN A 36 -3.88 5.58 2.66
N LEU A 37 -2.92 5.92 1.80
CA LEU A 37 -2.41 7.27 1.58
C LEU A 37 -2.93 7.80 0.24
N PRO A 38 -3.96 8.66 0.24
CA PRO A 38 -4.50 9.24 -0.98
C PRO A 38 -3.47 10.17 -1.67
N PRO A 39 -3.51 10.31 -3.00
CA PRO A 39 -2.65 11.23 -3.74
C PRO A 39 -2.67 12.66 -3.23
N SER A 40 -3.86 13.16 -2.86
CA SER A 40 -4.05 14.51 -2.33
C SER A 40 -3.26 14.77 -1.05
N VAL A 41 -3.10 13.75 -0.20
CA VAL A 41 -2.27 13.85 1.01
C VAL A 41 -0.80 13.64 0.66
N LEU A 42 -0.47 12.69 -0.23
CA LEU A 42 0.90 12.42 -0.64
C LEU A 42 1.62 13.66 -1.20
N VAL A 43 0.91 14.48 -1.99
CA VAL A 43 1.47 15.72 -2.56
C VAL A 43 1.50 16.89 -1.57
N HIS A 44 0.92 16.73 -0.38
CA HIS A 44 0.96 17.79 0.63
C HIS A 44 2.40 17.96 1.15
N PRO A 45 2.94 19.20 1.22
CA PRO A 45 4.33 19.43 1.63
C PRO A 45 4.70 18.85 2.99
N ASP A 46 3.76 18.83 3.92
CA ASP A 46 3.96 18.30 5.28
C ASP A 46 3.74 16.78 5.42
N CYS A 47 3.31 16.06 4.37
CA CYS A 47 2.94 14.64 4.49
C CYS A 47 4.05 13.77 5.10
N VAL A 48 5.28 13.93 4.58
CA VAL A 48 6.45 13.18 5.07
C VAL A 48 6.74 13.54 6.53
N ARG A 49 6.69 14.83 6.86
CA ARG A 49 6.92 15.34 8.23
C ARG A 49 5.90 14.78 9.21
N TRP A 50 4.62 14.78 8.86
CA TRP A 50 3.54 14.20 9.66
C TRP A 50 3.78 12.74 10.04
N ILE A 51 4.25 11.94 9.08
CA ILE A 51 4.55 10.51 9.32
C ILE A 51 5.79 10.36 10.19
N GLN A 52 6.84 11.14 9.92
CA GLN A 52 8.06 11.17 10.71
C GLN A 52 7.78 11.54 12.18
N ASP A 53 7.00 12.60 12.41
CA ASP A 53 6.62 13.07 13.74
C ASP A 53 5.82 11.99 14.50
N ALA A 54 4.89 11.30 13.82
CA ALA A 54 4.09 10.24 14.42
C ALA A 54 4.91 8.99 14.79
N LEU A 55 5.87 8.60 13.94
CA LEU A 55 6.82 7.51 14.23
C LEU A 55 7.72 7.87 15.41
N ALA A 56 8.28 9.08 15.41
CA ALA A 56 9.14 9.57 16.49
C ALA A 56 8.40 9.63 17.84
N ALA A 57 7.16 10.13 17.85
CA ALA A 57 6.35 10.23 19.06
C ALA A 57 5.98 8.87 19.68
N THR A 58 5.96 7.80 18.88
CA THR A 58 5.56 6.45 19.32
C THR A 58 6.75 5.50 19.51
N GLY A 59 7.94 5.86 19.00
CA GLY A 59 9.12 4.99 18.98
C GLY A 59 8.96 3.75 18.10
N MET A 60 7.93 3.70 17.25
CA MET A 60 7.67 2.56 16.38
C MET A 60 8.70 2.45 15.26
N ALA A 61 9.18 1.22 15.02
CA ALA A 61 10.04 0.93 13.89
C ALA A 61 9.31 1.28 12.57
N PRO A 62 9.87 2.14 11.70
CA PRO A 62 9.21 2.59 10.47
C PRO A 62 8.74 1.45 9.58
N GLN A 63 9.46 0.32 9.56
CA GLN A 63 9.16 -0.85 8.73
C GLN A 63 7.86 -1.57 9.13
N ARG A 64 7.27 -1.22 10.28
CA ARG A 64 5.96 -1.71 10.74
C ARG A 64 4.80 -0.85 10.26
N LEU A 65 5.07 0.31 9.67
CA LEU A 65 4.09 1.13 8.96
C LEU A 65 4.18 0.82 7.46
N MET A 66 3.05 0.39 6.90
CA MET A 66 2.85 0.19 5.47
C MET A 66 1.91 1.28 4.96
N LEU A 67 2.27 1.93 3.86
CA LEU A 67 1.44 2.94 3.22
C LEU A 67 0.98 2.41 1.86
N GLU A 68 -0.33 2.24 1.72
CA GLU A 68 -1.01 1.86 0.48
C GLU A 68 -1.28 3.12 -0.32
N LEU A 69 -0.49 3.31 -1.38
CA LEU A 69 -0.58 4.45 -2.28
C LEU A 69 -1.72 4.20 -3.25
N LEU A 70 -2.83 4.91 -3.04
CA LEU A 70 -3.97 4.86 -3.94
C LEU A 70 -3.56 5.55 -5.24
N GLU A 71 -3.74 4.90 -6.38
CA GLU A 71 -3.60 5.57 -7.67
C GLU A 71 -4.89 6.35 -7.96
N ASP A 72 -4.71 7.56 -8.48
CA ASP A 72 -5.83 8.38 -8.98
C ASP A 72 -5.37 8.93 -10.33
N GLU A 73 -6.17 8.69 -11.36
CA GLU A 73 -5.83 8.93 -12.77
C GLU A 73 -5.63 10.42 -13.09
N GLU A 74 -6.06 11.31 -12.19
CA GLU A 74 -6.32 12.71 -12.53
C GLU A 74 -5.25 13.72 -12.04
N THR A 75 -4.21 13.29 -11.32
CA THR A 75 -3.21 14.24 -10.78
C THR A 75 -2.02 14.45 -11.72
N SER A 76 -1.92 15.64 -12.32
CA SER A 76 -0.79 16.15 -13.12
C SER A 76 0.52 16.36 -12.33
N ALA A 77 0.53 16.07 -11.02
CA ALA A 77 1.62 16.34 -10.08
C ALA A 77 2.63 15.17 -9.93
N THR A 78 2.93 14.43 -11.00
CA THR A 78 3.73 13.20 -10.97
C THR A 78 5.09 13.35 -10.28
N ALA A 79 5.83 14.43 -10.55
CA ALA A 79 7.16 14.63 -9.97
C ALA A 79 7.13 14.84 -8.44
N MET A 80 6.15 15.58 -7.91
CA MET A 80 6.03 15.80 -6.46
C MET A 80 5.66 14.49 -5.74
N ARG A 81 4.82 13.66 -6.37
CA ARG A 81 4.47 12.33 -5.84
C ARG A 81 5.69 11.43 -5.75
N ASP A 82 6.47 11.33 -6.82
CA ASP A 82 7.65 10.47 -6.87
C ASP A 82 8.72 10.90 -5.83
N ILE A 83 8.92 12.20 -5.66
CA ILE A 83 9.80 12.76 -4.60
C ILE A 83 9.28 12.38 -3.21
N ALA A 84 7.98 12.54 -2.95
CA ALA A 84 7.39 12.18 -1.66
C ALA A 84 7.53 10.68 -1.37
N ILE A 85 7.28 9.82 -2.36
CA ILE A 85 7.48 8.37 -2.27
C ILE A 85 8.95 8.04 -1.90
N GLN A 86 9.92 8.70 -2.53
CA GLN A 86 11.33 8.48 -2.22
C GLN A 86 11.71 8.94 -0.81
N HIS A 87 11.15 10.05 -0.34
CA HIS A 87 11.33 10.51 1.04
C HIS A 87 10.70 9.56 2.05
N LEU A 88 9.50 9.05 1.79
CA LEU A 88 8.86 8.04 2.63
C LEU A 88 9.70 6.77 2.71
N ALA A 89 10.23 6.29 1.58
CA ALA A 89 11.15 5.14 1.60
C ALA A 89 12.43 5.42 2.41
N THR A 90 12.96 6.64 2.34
CA THR A 90 14.10 7.06 3.16
C THR A 90 13.80 7.05 4.67
N LEU A 91 12.55 7.34 5.07
CA LEU A 91 12.10 7.15 6.46
C LEU A 91 12.08 5.67 6.90
N GLY A 92 12.08 4.74 5.95
CA GLY A 92 12.05 3.30 6.21
C GLY A 92 10.64 2.71 6.35
N VAL A 93 9.60 3.46 6.00
CA VAL A 93 8.24 2.89 5.91
C VAL A 93 8.13 1.98 4.69
N ARG A 94 7.27 0.97 4.77
CA ARG A 94 7.00 0.10 3.62
C ARG A 94 5.95 0.73 2.72
N LEU A 95 6.15 0.62 1.42
CA LEU A 95 5.27 1.20 0.41
C LEU A 95 4.58 0.09 -0.38
N VAL A 96 3.27 0.23 -0.55
CA VAL A 96 2.42 -0.68 -1.31
C VAL A 96 1.79 0.11 -2.45
N MET A 97 1.94 -0.38 -3.68
CA MET A 97 1.18 0.13 -4.82
C MET A 97 -0.19 -0.55 -4.82
N ASP A 98 -1.25 0.25 -4.75
CA ASP A 98 -2.62 -0.25 -4.89
C ASP A 98 -3.01 -0.42 -6.37
N ASP A 99 -4.04 -1.22 -6.65
CA ASP A 99 -4.65 -1.42 -7.98
C ASP A 99 -3.65 -1.81 -9.11
N PHE A 100 -2.71 -2.71 -8.82
CA PHE A 100 -1.81 -3.21 -9.85
C PHE A 100 -2.57 -4.04 -10.91
N GLY A 101 -2.43 -3.66 -12.18
CA GLY A 101 -3.06 -4.33 -13.32
C GLY A 101 -4.20 -3.55 -13.99
N SER A 102 -4.66 -2.42 -13.43
CA SER A 102 -5.76 -1.62 -13.97
C SER A 102 -5.35 -0.60 -15.07
N GLY A 103 -4.06 -0.31 -15.25
CA GLY A 103 -3.58 0.68 -16.23
C GLY A 103 -2.09 0.61 -16.61
N TYR A 104 -1.69 1.34 -17.66
CA TYR A 104 -0.35 1.29 -18.27
C TYR A 104 0.76 1.99 -17.48
N SER A 105 0.44 3.04 -16.71
CA SER A 105 1.41 3.86 -15.97
C SER A 105 2.08 3.13 -14.80
N ASN A 106 1.56 1.95 -14.43
CA ASN A 106 1.96 1.23 -13.22
C ASN A 106 3.34 0.55 -13.36
N LEU A 107 3.72 0.08 -14.56
CA LEU A 107 4.98 -0.67 -14.74
C LEU A 107 6.23 0.20 -14.62
N TRP A 108 6.22 1.43 -15.17
CA TRP A 108 7.36 2.33 -15.05
C TRP A 108 7.59 2.74 -13.59
N ARG A 109 6.52 3.13 -12.89
CA ARG A 109 6.61 3.49 -11.47
C ARG A 109 7.08 2.32 -10.64
N LEU A 110 6.54 1.14 -10.90
CA LEU A 110 6.91 -0.06 -10.17
C LEU A 110 8.39 -0.43 -10.33
N ARG A 111 8.97 -0.16 -11.51
CA ARG A 111 10.39 -0.37 -11.78
C ARG A 111 11.29 0.67 -11.10
N ASN A 112 10.84 1.94 -11.03
CA ASN A 112 11.73 3.06 -10.65
C ASN A 112 11.51 3.57 -9.23
N LEU A 113 10.42 3.21 -8.57
CA LEU A 113 10.09 3.66 -7.22
C LEU A 113 10.23 2.53 -6.19
N PRO A 114 10.56 2.85 -4.93
CA PRO A 114 10.90 1.91 -3.86
C PRO A 114 9.69 1.19 -3.26
N PHE A 115 8.83 0.62 -4.10
CA PHE A 115 7.74 -0.22 -3.65
C PHE A 115 8.25 -1.53 -3.06
N HIS A 116 7.58 -1.98 -2.00
CA HIS A 116 7.87 -3.24 -1.32
C HIS A 116 6.86 -4.31 -1.70
N SER A 117 5.64 -3.88 -2.00
CA SER A 117 4.53 -4.77 -2.35
C SER A 117 3.65 -4.14 -3.42
N VAL A 118 2.95 -4.99 -4.16
CA VAL A 118 1.83 -4.64 -5.04
C VAL A 118 0.58 -5.30 -4.54
N LYS A 119 -0.54 -4.60 -4.65
CA LYS A 119 -1.85 -5.14 -4.37
C LYS A 119 -2.61 -5.29 -5.68
N PHE A 120 -3.12 -6.50 -5.92
CA PHE A 120 -3.97 -6.80 -7.06
C PHE A 120 -5.41 -6.48 -6.70
N ASP A 121 -6.10 -5.78 -7.57
CA ASP A 121 -7.52 -5.50 -7.37
C ASP A 121 -8.36 -6.80 -7.39
N ARG A 122 -9.45 -6.81 -6.63
CA ARG A 122 -10.34 -7.97 -6.51
C ARG A 122 -11.01 -8.31 -7.84
N GLN A 123 -11.30 -7.34 -8.70
CA GLN A 123 -11.92 -7.59 -10.00
C GLN A 123 -11.02 -8.45 -10.89
N LEU A 124 -9.69 -8.26 -10.83
CA LEU A 124 -8.74 -9.09 -11.56
C LEU A 124 -8.85 -10.58 -11.19
N LEU A 125 -9.20 -10.87 -9.93
CA LEU A 125 -9.45 -12.24 -9.46
C LEU A 125 -10.86 -12.72 -9.79
N ALA A 126 -11.87 -11.83 -9.72
CA ALA A 126 -13.24 -12.17 -10.04
C ALA A 126 -13.40 -12.64 -11.48
N ASP A 127 -12.59 -12.10 -12.39
CA ASP A 127 -12.60 -12.47 -13.80
C ASP A 127 -12.05 -13.89 -14.05
N LEU A 128 -11.39 -14.54 -13.08
CA LEU A 128 -10.92 -15.93 -13.22
C LEU A 128 -12.08 -16.93 -13.28
N ASP A 129 -13.20 -16.62 -12.64
CA ASP A 129 -14.41 -17.46 -12.61
C ASP A 129 -15.34 -17.18 -13.81
N THR A 130 -14.90 -16.37 -14.78
CA THR A 130 -15.66 -15.99 -15.97
C THR A 130 -15.16 -16.69 -17.23
N ASP A 131 -15.94 -16.69 -18.32
CA ASP A 131 -15.57 -17.19 -19.65
C ASP A 131 -14.51 -16.30 -20.36
N HIS A 132 -13.56 -15.74 -19.61
CA HIS A 132 -12.40 -15.02 -20.14
C HIS A 132 -11.18 -15.96 -20.20
N PRO A 133 -10.97 -16.71 -21.30
CA PRO A 133 -9.96 -17.77 -21.37
C PRO A 133 -8.51 -17.25 -21.21
N GLN A 134 -8.29 -15.95 -21.42
CA GLN A 134 -6.98 -15.31 -21.30
C GLN A 134 -6.66 -14.82 -19.88
N GLN A 135 -7.66 -14.73 -18.99
CA GLN A 135 -7.49 -14.14 -17.67
C GLN A 135 -6.44 -14.86 -16.81
N PRO A 136 -6.39 -16.22 -16.76
CA PRO A 136 -5.36 -16.91 -16.00
C PRO A 136 -3.94 -16.59 -16.50
N GLN A 137 -3.73 -16.57 -17.81
CA GLN A 137 -2.41 -16.27 -18.39
C GLN A 137 -2.01 -14.80 -18.15
N PHE A 138 -2.97 -13.88 -18.19
CA PHE A 138 -2.74 -12.47 -17.88
C PHE A 138 -2.31 -12.27 -16.42
N LEU A 139 -3.01 -12.90 -15.47
CA LEU A 139 -2.64 -12.86 -14.05
C LEU A 139 -1.25 -13.48 -13.81
N GLU A 140 -0.95 -14.62 -14.44
CA GLU A 140 0.38 -15.24 -14.35
C GLU A 140 1.50 -14.31 -14.83
N ALA A 141 1.28 -13.59 -15.93
CA ALA A 141 2.23 -12.61 -16.46
C ALA A 141 2.45 -11.45 -15.48
N LEU A 142 1.39 -10.89 -14.89
CA LEU A 142 1.52 -9.84 -13.88
C LEU A 142 2.24 -10.33 -12.61
N LEU A 143 1.95 -11.54 -12.15
CA LEU A 143 2.67 -12.19 -11.04
C LEU A 143 4.14 -12.43 -11.38
N ALA A 144 4.47 -12.74 -12.63
CA ALA A 144 5.86 -12.87 -13.08
C ALA A 144 6.61 -11.53 -13.03
N VAL A 145 5.95 -10.42 -13.39
CA VAL A 145 6.51 -9.07 -13.25
C VAL A 145 6.77 -8.73 -11.78
N ALA A 146 5.80 -8.92 -10.89
CA ALA A 146 5.98 -8.65 -9.47
C ALA A 146 7.14 -9.46 -8.87
N ARG A 147 7.24 -10.75 -9.23
CA ARG A 147 8.34 -11.63 -8.82
C ARG A 147 9.70 -11.16 -9.35
N SER A 148 9.80 -10.75 -10.62
CA SER A 148 11.08 -10.30 -11.20
C SER A 148 11.61 -9.04 -10.53
N LEU A 149 10.71 -8.17 -10.06
CA LEU A 149 11.02 -6.97 -9.28
C LEU A 149 11.17 -7.23 -7.77
N ARG A 150 11.07 -8.49 -7.33
CA ARG A 150 11.16 -8.91 -5.92
C ARG A 150 10.13 -8.25 -5.00
N LEU A 151 8.96 -7.96 -5.55
CA LEU A 151 7.84 -7.38 -4.82
C LEU A 151 7.02 -8.47 -4.15
N ARG A 152 6.52 -8.17 -2.95
CA ARG A 152 5.46 -9.00 -2.35
C ARG A 152 4.13 -8.74 -3.04
N THR A 153 3.35 -9.79 -3.24
CA THR A 153 2.04 -9.69 -3.87
C THR A 153 0.95 -9.85 -2.81
N VAL A 154 0.03 -8.88 -2.76
CA VAL A 154 -1.17 -8.91 -1.92
C VAL A 154 -2.38 -9.04 -2.82
N LEU A 155 -3.32 -9.90 -2.46
CA LEU A 155 -4.58 -10.07 -3.19
C LEU A 155 -5.67 -9.26 -2.49
N GLY A 156 -6.16 -8.20 -3.15
CA GLY A 156 -7.24 -7.37 -2.65
C GLY A 156 -8.52 -8.18 -2.44
N GLY A 157 -9.21 -7.93 -1.31
CA GLY A 157 -10.50 -8.56 -1.02
C GLY A 157 -10.44 -10.00 -0.49
N LEU A 158 -9.26 -10.62 -0.35
CA LEU A 158 -9.05 -11.87 0.41
C LEU A 158 -8.49 -11.63 1.82
N GLU A 159 -8.44 -10.37 2.24
CA GLU A 159 -7.82 -9.87 3.48
C GLU A 159 -8.48 -10.39 4.77
N THR A 160 -9.51 -11.23 4.67
CA THR A 160 -10.28 -11.78 5.80
C THR A 160 -10.46 -13.29 5.79
N ARG A 161 -9.64 -14.05 5.04
CA ARG A 161 -9.63 -15.51 5.18
C ARG A 161 -8.22 -16.01 5.46
N GLY A 162 -7.80 -15.88 6.71
CA GLY A 162 -6.93 -16.91 7.28
C GLY A 162 -7.66 -18.26 7.19
N PRO A 163 -6.95 -19.38 7.00
CA PRO A 163 -7.59 -20.68 6.86
C PRO A 163 -8.48 -20.92 8.07
N SER A 164 -9.78 -21.12 7.81
CA SER A 164 -10.71 -21.63 8.80
C SER A 164 -10.27 -23.06 9.11
N GLY A 165 -9.60 -23.24 10.24
CA GLY A 165 -9.44 -24.54 10.87
C GLY A 165 -10.74 -25.00 11.51
#